data_AF-A0A1G2PJY2-F1
#
_entry.id   AF-A0A1G2PJY2-F1
#
_cell.length_a   1.000
_cell.length_b   1.000
_cell.length_c   1.000
_cell.angle_alpha   90.00
_cell.angle_beta   90.00
_cell.angle_gamma   90.00
#
_symmetry.space_group_name_H-M   'P 1'
#
loop_
_entity.id
_entity.type
_entity.pdbx_description
1 polymer ?
#
loop_
_entity_poly.entity_id
_entity_poly.type
_entity_poly.pdbx_seq_one_letter_code
_entity_poly.pdbx_strand_id
1 'polypeptide(L)'
;MEHETLIVSRVIDGDTVELSSGERVRIIGIDAPEHDECFFEESKTMLEQLVLGKDVRAQQETNDRDRYGRLLRHLYVGDTFIDLTLVEEGFAAAYPYPPDTAYAAEFSDAETQAKAHGRGLWSSCASFKNVEQFNSEPSVEGCVVKGNISSSGEKIYHLPGCGSYGKTNIDESKGERWFCSEQEAQSAGWRKAGNCS
;
A
#
# COMPACT_ATOMS: atom_id res chain seq x y z
N MET A 1 -9.79 19.61 -15.93
CA MET A 1 -10.50 18.35 -16.22
C MET A 1 -11.91 18.55 -15.74
N GLU A 2 -12.90 18.27 -16.58
CA GLU A 2 -14.30 18.50 -16.23
C GLU A 2 -14.79 17.38 -15.32
N HIS A 3 -15.54 17.76 -14.29
CA HIS A 3 -16.19 16.82 -13.39
C HIS A 3 -17.70 16.96 -13.57
N GLU A 4 -18.38 15.84 -13.81
CA GLU A 4 -19.84 15.78 -13.73
C GLU A 4 -20.25 15.50 -12.28
N THR A 5 -21.44 15.98 -11.88
CA THR A 5 -21.99 15.65 -10.56
C THR A 5 -22.97 14.49 -10.71
N LEU A 6 -22.77 13.45 -9.91
CA LEU A 6 -23.56 12.24 -9.91
C LEU A 6 -24.38 12.14 -8.62
N ILE A 7 -25.60 11.60 -8.73
CA ILE A 7 -26.44 11.27 -7.58
C ILE A 7 -26.38 9.75 -7.41
N VAL A 8 -25.67 9.30 -6.39
CA VAL A 8 -25.61 7.87 -6.05
C VAL A 8 -26.88 7.47 -5.31
N SER A 9 -27.59 6.47 -5.83
CA SER A 9 -28.81 5.93 -5.25
C SER A 9 -28.56 4.66 -4.44
N ARG A 10 -27.53 3.89 -4.81
CA ARG A 10 -27.18 2.62 -4.17
C ARG A 10 -25.71 2.29 -4.41
N VAL A 11 -25.08 1.62 -3.45
CA VAL A 11 -23.78 0.97 -3.64
C VAL A 11 -24.00 -0.53 -3.85
N ILE A 12 -23.38 -1.09 -4.88
CA ILE A 12 -23.53 -2.52 -5.24
C ILE A 12 -22.53 -3.36 -4.45
N ASP A 13 -21.27 -2.97 -4.53
CA ASP A 13 -20.09 -3.57 -3.91
C ASP A 13 -19.05 -2.45 -3.60
N GLY A 14 -17.83 -2.80 -3.20
CA GLY A 14 -16.83 -1.80 -2.78
C GLY A 14 -16.21 -0.97 -3.91
N ASP A 15 -16.56 -1.19 -5.18
CA ASP A 15 -16.03 -0.42 -6.32
C ASP A 15 -17.07 -0.06 -7.39
N THR A 16 -18.35 -0.40 -7.16
CA THR A 16 -19.44 -0.17 -8.10
C THR A 16 -20.62 0.53 -7.40
N VAL A 17 -21.03 1.67 -7.96
CA VAL A 17 -22.22 2.41 -7.53
C VAL A 17 -23.29 2.44 -8.61
N GLU A 18 -24.55 2.53 -8.19
CA GLU A 18 -25.70 2.77 -9.06
C GLU A 18 -26.23 4.19 -8.83
N LEU A 19 -26.48 4.89 -9.92
CA LEU A 19 -26.95 6.27 -9.94
C LEU A 19 -28.47 6.32 -9.86
N SER A 20 -29.03 7.48 -9.53
CA SER A 20 -30.49 7.70 -9.58
C SER A 20 -31.06 7.56 -11.00
N SER A 21 -30.23 7.67 -12.04
CA SER A 21 -30.60 7.40 -13.43
C SER A 21 -30.76 5.90 -13.73
N GLY A 22 -30.32 5.02 -12.84
CA GLY A 22 -30.23 3.57 -13.06
C GLY A 22 -28.93 3.12 -13.74
N GLU A 23 -28.07 4.05 -14.14
CA GLU A 23 -26.74 3.72 -14.65
C GLU A 23 -25.81 3.27 -13.53
N ARG A 24 -24.80 2.48 -13.90
CA ARG A 24 -23.78 2.01 -12.97
C ARG A 24 -22.44 2.62 -13.31
N VAL A 25 -21.68 2.93 -12.27
CA VAL A 25 -20.30 3.41 -12.37
C VAL A 25 -19.40 2.36 -11.75
N ARG A 26 -18.38 1.92 -12.49
CA ARG A 26 -17.24 1.14 -11.97
C ARG A 26 -16.10 2.11 -11.72
N ILE A 27 -15.62 2.15 -10.48
CA ILE A 27 -14.50 3.00 -10.09
C ILE A 27 -13.24 2.50 -10.82
N ILE A 28 -12.50 3.40 -11.46
CA ILE A 28 -11.32 3.05 -12.26
C ILE A 28 -10.15 2.73 -11.34
N GLY A 29 -9.37 1.70 -11.69
CA GLY A 29 -8.04 1.49 -11.11
C GLY A 29 -8.02 0.77 -9.76
N ILE A 30 -9.18 0.37 -9.23
CA ILE A 30 -9.31 -0.35 -7.96
C ILE A 30 -10.13 -1.63 -8.14
N ASP A 31 -9.99 -2.59 -7.24
CA ASP A 31 -10.79 -3.82 -7.21
C ASP A 31 -11.16 -4.13 -5.75
N ALA A 32 -12.46 -4.17 -5.47
CA ALA A 32 -12.97 -4.50 -4.15
C ALA A 32 -13.43 -5.95 -4.09
N PRO A 33 -13.49 -6.57 -2.89
CA PRO A 33 -14.03 -7.92 -2.76
C PRO A 33 -15.44 -8.03 -3.33
N GLU A 34 -15.74 -9.17 -3.96
CA GLU A 34 -17.07 -9.53 -4.47
C GLU A 34 -17.95 -10.14 -3.34
N HIS A 35 -19.25 -10.32 -3.59
CA HIS A 35 -20.25 -10.64 -2.54
C HIS A 35 -19.92 -11.85 -1.65
N ASP A 36 -19.24 -12.85 -2.19
CA ASP A 36 -18.86 -14.10 -1.54
C ASP A 36 -17.42 -14.10 -1.02
N GLU A 37 -16.73 -12.97 -1.16
CA GLU A 37 -15.36 -12.78 -0.73
C GLU A 37 -15.27 -12.13 0.66
N CYS A 38 -14.15 -12.38 1.32
CA CYS A 38 -13.87 -11.77 2.61
C CYS A 38 -13.73 -10.25 2.46
N PHE A 39 -14.27 -9.50 3.43
CA PHE A 39 -14.22 -8.04 3.50
C PHE A 39 -15.19 -7.29 2.56
N PHE A 40 -16.09 -8.01 1.87
CA PHE A 40 -17.11 -7.43 1.01
C PHE A 40 -17.98 -6.38 1.71
N GLU A 41 -18.58 -6.73 2.86
CA GLU A 41 -19.53 -5.86 3.55
C GLU A 41 -18.83 -4.61 4.09
N GLU A 42 -17.60 -4.74 4.58
CA GLU A 42 -16.78 -3.63 5.05
C GLU A 42 -16.42 -2.66 3.92
N SER A 43 -15.98 -3.18 2.77
CA SER A 43 -15.66 -2.38 1.59
C SER A 43 -16.89 -1.65 1.03
N LYS A 44 -18.01 -2.35 0.91
CA LYS A 44 -19.28 -1.78 0.51
C LYS A 44 -19.74 -0.68 1.47
N THR A 45 -19.72 -0.96 2.78
CA THR A 45 -20.13 0.00 3.81
C THR A 45 -19.26 1.25 3.80
N MET A 46 -17.94 1.10 3.58
CA MET A 46 -17.05 2.25 3.46
C MET A 46 -17.41 3.11 2.25
N LEU A 47 -17.63 2.50 1.07
CA LEU A 47 -18.04 3.25 -0.11
C LEU A 47 -19.40 3.95 0.13
N GLU A 48 -20.37 3.28 0.75
CA GLU A 48 -21.66 3.87 1.16
C GLU A 48 -21.47 5.13 2.02
N GLN A 49 -20.64 5.05 3.06
CA GLN A 49 -20.34 6.19 3.94
C GLN A 49 -19.65 7.33 3.19
N LEU A 50 -18.86 7.02 2.17
CA LEU A 50 -18.15 8.02 1.39
C LEU A 50 -19.06 8.73 0.39
N VAL A 51 -20.05 8.08 -0.21
CA VAL A 51 -20.78 8.62 -1.39
C VAL A 51 -22.27 8.88 -1.18
N LEU A 52 -22.96 8.14 -0.30
CA LEU A 52 -24.41 8.27 -0.18
C LEU A 52 -24.81 9.60 0.47
N GLY A 53 -25.78 10.28 -0.15
CA GLY A 53 -26.28 11.57 0.32
C GLY A 53 -25.30 12.73 0.17
N LYS A 54 -24.26 12.59 -0.66
CA LYS A 54 -23.24 13.62 -0.89
C LYS A 54 -23.15 14.02 -2.36
N ASP A 55 -22.57 15.19 -2.62
CA ASP A 55 -22.27 15.66 -3.96
C ASP A 55 -21.04 14.93 -4.51
N VAL A 56 -21.27 13.86 -5.25
CA VAL A 56 -20.21 13.05 -5.86
C VAL A 56 -19.83 13.67 -7.20
N ARG A 57 -18.57 14.08 -7.32
CA ARG A 57 -17.97 14.53 -8.57
C ARG A 57 -17.31 13.34 -9.25
N ALA A 58 -17.59 13.12 -10.52
CA ALA A 58 -17.03 12.04 -11.29
C ALA A 58 -16.14 12.55 -12.43
N GLN A 59 -15.02 11.87 -12.65
CA GLN A 59 -14.05 12.17 -13.69
C GLN A 59 -13.90 10.98 -14.63
N GLN A 60 -14.07 11.20 -15.92
CA GLN A 60 -13.70 10.22 -16.94
C GLN A 60 -12.20 10.33 -17.29
N GLU A 61 -11.57 9.19 -17.60
CA GLU A 61 -10.29 9.15 -18.31
C GLU A 61 -10.50 8.97 -19.84
N THR A 62 -9.89 7.93 -20.43
CA THR A 62 -9.88 7.67 -21.87
C THR A 62 -11.17 6.97 -22.29
N ASN A 63 -11.57 5.93 -21.57
CA ASN A 63 -12.79 5.19 -21.87
C ASN A 63 -13.98 5.73 -21.07
N ASP A 64 -15.14 5.85 -21.74
CA ASP A 64 -16.40 6.20 -21.07
C ASP A 64 -17.01 4.99 -20.36
N ARG A 65 -16.95 3.80 -20.98
CA ARG A 65 -17.61 2.59 -20.48
C ARG A 65 -16.78 1.35 -20.65
N ASP A 66 -17.04 0.38 -19.77
CA ASP A 66 -16.54 -0.98 -19.93
C ASP A 66 -17.42 -1.82 -20.88
N ARG A 67 -16.99 -3.07 -21.11
CA ARG A 67 -17.70 -4.04 -21.96
C ARG A 67 -19.10 -4.44 -21.44
N TYR A 68 -19.43 -4.13 -20.20
CA TYR A 68 -20.71 -4.42 -19.56
C TYR A 68 -21.65 -3.20 -19.56
N GLY A 69 -21.19 -2.07 -20.12
CA GLY A 69 -21.95 -0.83 -20.22
C GLY A 69 -21.92 0.03 -18.96
N ARG A 70 -21.07 -0.30 -17.96
CA ARG A 70 -20.87 0.54 -16.78
C ARG A 70 -20.02 1.74 -17.17
N LEU A 71 -20.36 2.92 -16.66
CA LEU A 71 -19.52 4.10 -16.74
C LEU A 71 -18.21 3.85 -16.02
N LEU A 72 -17.09 4.26 -16.61
CA LEU A 72 -15.77 4.24 -16.00
C LEU A 72 -15.47 5.64 -15.48
N ARG A 73 -15.37 5.80 -14.16
CA ARG A 73 -15.12 7.09 -13.52
C ARG A 73 -14.20 6.97 -12.31
N HIS A 74 -13.43 8.02 -12.06
CA HIS A 74 -12.91 8.34 -10.74
C HIS A 74 -13.92 9.16 -9.95
N LEU A 75 -14.00 8.96 -8.63
CA LEU A 75 -14.99 9.62 -7.77
C LEU A 75 -14.33 10.54 -6.73
N TYR A 76 -14.94 11.69 -6.52
CA TYR A 76 -14.53 12.68 -5.51
C TYR A 76 -15.73 13.17 -4.71
N VAL A 77 -15.52 13.46 -3.43
CA VAL A 77 -16.48 14.21 -2.60
C VAL A 77 -15.73 15.33 -1.88
N GLY A 78 -16.13 16.58 -2.11
CA GLY A 78 -15.30 17.72 -1.68
C GLY A 78 -13.91 17.60 -2.31
N ASP A 79 -12.85 17.68 -1.50
CA ASP A 79 -11.47 17.47 -1.95
C ASP A 79 -10.98 16.01 -1.75
N THR A 80 -11.84 15.13 -1.25
CA THR A 80 -11.49 13.72 -1.01
C THR A 80 -11.55 12.92 -2.30
N PHE A 81 -10.43 12.28 -2.68
CA PHE A 81 -10.38 11.32 -3.76
C PHE A 81 -10.81 9.93 -3.24
N ILE A 82 -12.01 9.49 -3.58
CA ILE A 82 -12.65 8.30 -3.01
C ILE A 82 -11.84 7.05 -3.34
N ASP A 83 -11.43 6.92 -4.59
CA ASP A 83 -10.72 5.77 -5.12
C ASP A 83 -9.43 5.51 -4.34
N LEU A 84 -8.61 6.56 -4.16
CA LEU A 84 -7.38 6.49 -3.39
C LEU A 84 -7.66 6.17 -1.92
N THR A 85 -8.67 6.81 -1.33
CA THR A 85 -9.08 6.57 0.07
C THR A 85 -9.40 5.10 0.31
N LEU A 86 -10.12 4.46 -0.62
CA LEU A 86 -10.46 3.04 -0.52
C LEU A 86 -9.21 2.15 -0.54
N VAL A 87 -8.21 2.47 -1.36
CA VAL A 87 -6.96 1.70 -1.44
C VAL A 87 -6.08 1.94 -0.21
N GLU A 88 -5.90 3.20 0.20
CA GLU A 88 -5.10 3.61 1.36
C GLU A 88 -5.58 2.96 2.66
N GLU A 89 -6.89 2.82 2.83
CA GLU A 89 -7.49 2.23 4.02
C GLU A 89 -7.72 0.70 3.89
N GLY A 90 -7.35 0.12 2.75
CA GLY A 90 -7.42 -1.34 2.51
C GLY A 90 -8.85 -1.86 2.32
N PHE A 91 -9.74 -1.07 1.74
CA PHE A 91 -11.08 -1.51 1.29
C PHE A 91 -11.10 -1.94 -0.17
N ALA A 92 -10.07 -1.61 -0.94
CA ALA A 92 -9.87 -2.11 -2.30
C ALA A 92 -8.37 -2.35 -2.57
N ALA A 93 -8.08 -3.23 -3.52
CA ALA A 93 -6.75 -3.44 -4.07
C ALA A 93 -6.52 -2.54 -5.29
N ALA A 94 -5.25 -2.27 -5.61
CA ALA A 94 -4.91 -1.57 -6.84
C ALA A 94 -5.11 -2.50 -8.05
N TYR A 95 -5.81 -2.03 -9.07
CA TYR A 95 -6.12 -2.79 -10.28
C TYR A 95 -5.96 -1.93 -11.53
N PRO A 96 -4.73 -1.79 -12.06
CA PRO A 96 -4.48 -0.97 -13.25
C PRO A 96 -5.33 -1.44 -14.44
N TYR A 97 -6.02 -0.51 -15.10
CA TYR A 97 -6.96 -0.81 -16.18
C TYR A 97 -6.59 -0.06 -17.49
N PRO A 98 -5.62 -0.56 -18.28
CA PRO A 98 -5.18 0.13 -19.50
C PRO A 98 -6.31 0.37 -20.51
N PRO A 99 -6.35 1.54 -21.17
CA PRO A 99 -5.43 2.69 -21.07
C PRO A 99 -5.71 3.66 -19.89
N ASP A 100 -6.74 3.44 -19.08
CA ASP A 100 -7.15 4.30 -17.96
C ASP A 100 -6.25 4.05 -16.72
N THR A 101 -5.02 4.58 -16.78
CA THR A 101 -3.98 4.31 -15.79
C THR A 101 -3.36 5.60 -15.20
N ALA A 102 -4.06 6.74 -15.23
CA ALA A 102 -3.48 8.01 -14.78
C ALA A 102 -2.99 7.96 -13.32
N TYR A 103 -3.66 7.20 -12.46
CA TYR A 103 -3.37 7.07 -11.03
C TYR A 103 -2.75 5.72 -10.63
N ALA A 104 -2.34 4.88 -11.60
CA ALA A 104 -1.89 3.50 -11.30
C ALA A 104 -0.69 3.43 -10.34
N ALA A 105 0.26 4.37 -10.44
CA ALA A 105 1.39 4.43 -9.52
C ALA A 105 0.96 4.81 -8.10
N GLU A 106 0.05 5.79 -7.97
CA GLU A 106 -0.45 6.27 -6.69
C GLU A 106 -1.25 5.18 -5.95
N PHE A 107 -2.10 4.44 -6.67
CA PHE A 107 -2.81 3.30 -6.10
C PHE A 107 -1.86 2.16 -5.70
N SER A 108 -0.83 1.86 -6.49
CA SER A 108 0.18 0.85 -6.14
C SER A 108 0.94 1.21 -4.86
N ASP A 109 1.32 2.48 -4.69
CA ASP A 109 2.02 2.96 -3.50
C ASP A 109 1.10 2.97 -2.26
N ALA A 110 -0.16 3.36 -2.43
CA ALA A 110 -1.18 3.31 -1.37
C ALA A 110 -1.45 1.87 -0.91
N GLU A 111 -1.59 0.93 -1.85
CA GLU A 111 -1.82 -0.48 -1.55
C GLU A 111 -0.63 -1.07 -0.79
N THR A 112 0.60 -0.74 -1.19
CA THR A 112 1.82 -1.16 -0.50
C THR A 112 1.84 -0.70 0.96
N GLN A 113 1.45 0.54 1.22
CA GLN A 113 1.36 1.08 2.58
C GLN A 113 0.23 0.44 3.39
N ALA A 114 -0.95 0.25 2.78
CA ALA A 114 -2.07 -0.41 3.42
C ALA A 114 -1.73 -1.85 3.84
N LYS A 115 -1.03 -2.60 2.98
CA LYS A 115 -0.48 -3.93 3.28
C LYS A 115 0.50 -3.90 4.44
N ALA A 116 1.51 -3.03 4.38
CA ALA A 116 2.54 -2.92 5.40
C ALA A 116 1.99 -2.52 6.78
N HIS A 117 0.87 -1.81 6.82
CA HIS A 117 0.21 -1.36 8.05
C HIS A 117 -0.94 -2.28 8.47
N GLY A 118 -1.19 -3.39 7.76
CA GLY A 118 -2.27 -4.31 8.08
C GLY A 118 -3.64 -3.63 8.08
N ARG A 119 -3.92 -2.76 7.10
CA ARG A 119 -5.22 -2.06 7.02
C ARG A 119 -6.27 -2.92 6.34
N GLY A 120 -7.52 -2.76 6.76
CA GLY A 120 -8.70 -3.37 6.14
C GLY A 120 -8.53 -4.85 5.76
N LEU A 121 -8.67 -5.14 4.46
CA LEU A 121 -8.62 -6.47 3.88
C LEU A 121 -7.29 -7.19 4.18
N TRP A 122 -6.18 -6.46 4.30
CA TRP A 122 -4.84 -6.98 4.50
C TRP A 122 -4.63 -7.62 5.88
N SER A 123 -5.36 -7.16 6.91
CA SER A 123 -5.35 -7.77 8.24
C SER A 123 -6.61 -8.55 8.59
N SER A 124 -7.70 -8.41 7.82
CA SER A 124 -8.99 -9.02 8.15
C SER A 124 -9.15 -10.40 7.51
N CYS A 125 -8.62 -10.61 6.32
CA CYS A 125 -8.87 -11.82 5.54
C CYS A 125 -7.75 -12.87 5.66
N ALA A 126 -8.15 -14.12 5.87
CA ALA A 126 -7.23 -15.25 6.07
C ALA A 126 -6.28 -15.46 4.87
N SER A 127 -6.75 -15.17 3.66
CA SER A 127 -5.95 -15.16 2.42
C SER A 127 -4.73 -14.24 2.50
N PHE A 128 -4.83 -13.14 3.26
CA PHE A 128 -3.74 -12.18 3.48
C PHE A 128 -3.08 -12.34 4.86
N LYS A 129 -3.77 -12.91 5.86
CA LYS A 129 -3.19 -13.29 7.17
C LYS A 129 -2.12 -14.37 7.07
N ASN A 130 -2.11 -15.17 6.00
CA ASN A 130 -1.06 -16.16 5.77
C ASN A 130 0.29 -15.56 5.33
N VAL A 131 0.43 -14.24 5.37
CA VAL A 131 1.75 -13.56 5.33
C VAL A 131 2.24 -13.22 6.76
N GLU A 132 1.38 -13.32 7.79
CA GLU A 132 1.71 -13.01 9.19
C GLU A 132 1.42 -14.14 10.20
N GLN A 133 1.54 -15.41 9.79
CA GLN A 133 1.84 -16.48 10.76
C GLN A 133 3.36 -16.70 10.88
N PHE A 134 4.08 -15.60 11.09
CA PHE A 134 5.38 -15.56 11.74
C PHE A 134 5.44 -14.34 12.65
N ASN A 135 4.65 -14.36 13.73
CA ASN A 135 4.88 -13.47 14.86
C ASN A 135 5.02 -14.28 16.14
N SER A 136 6.21 -14.87 16.31
CA SER A 136 6.86 -14.99 17.61
C SER A 136 8.38 -15.22 17.41
N GLU A 137 9.14 -14.22 17.89
CA GLU A 137 10.59 -14.01 17.90
C GLU A 137 11.22 -13.29 16.68
N PRO A 138 11.99 -12.21 16.89
CA PRO A 138 12.65 -11.46 15.83
C PRO A 138 13.82 -12.27 15.28
N SER A 139 13.59 -13.10 14.27
CA SER A 139 14.66 -13.76 13.53
C SER A 139 15.21 -12.82 12.44
N VAL A 140 16.18 -11.99 12.84
CA VAL A 140 17.46 -11.59 12.18
C VAL A 140 17.76 -11.84 10.67
N GLU A 141 16.83 -12.13 9.76
CA GLU A 141 17.16 -12.51 8.36
C GLU A 141 17.11 -11.37 7.32
N GLY A 142 16.94 -10.12 7.73
CA GLY A 142 17.13 -8.95 6.86
C GLY A 142 18.34 -8.08 7.24
N CYS A 143 18.84 -8.24 8.46
CA CYS A 143 19.84 -7.34 9.02
C CYS A 143 21.24 -7.88 8.81
N VAL A 144 21.65 -7.87 7.54
CA VAL A 144 22.94 -8.41 7.07
C VAL A 144 24.07 -7.41 7.15
N VAL A 145 23.85 -6.18 7.62
CA VAL A 145 24.91 -5.17 7.71
C VAL A 145 25.50 -5.19 9.12
N LYS A 146 26.77 -5.57 9.25
CA LYS A 146 27.46 -5.71 10.53
C LYS A 146 28.04 -4.37 10.98
N GLY A 147 27.58 -3.82 12.11
CA GLY A 147 28.12 -2.61 12.72
C GLY A 147 28.95 -2.89 13.96
N ASN A 148 30.29 -2.80 13.87
CA ASN A 148 31.20 -2.96 15.00
C ASN A 148 31.90 -1.65 15.44
N ILE A 149 32.32 -1.58 16.70
CA ILE A 149 32.98 -0.41 17.28
C ILE A 149 34.45 -0.75 17.47
N SER A 150 35.33 0.03 16.85
CA SER A 150 36.78 -0.18 16.97
C SER A 150 37.27 0.12 18.39
N SER A 151 38.49 -0.31 18.72
CA SER A 151 39.13 0.04 20.00
C SER A 151 39.33 1.55 20.21
N SER A 152 39.30 2.35 19.13
CA SER A 152 39.33 3.82 19.20
C SER A 152 37.95 4.46 19.33
N GLY A 153 36.88 3.66 19.44
CA GLY A 153 35.49 4.12 19.57
C GLY A 153 34.81 4.43 18.23
N GLU A 154 35.41 4.02 17.11
CA GLU A 154 34.89 4.33 15.79
C GLU A 154 33.79 3.36 15.37
N LYS A 155 32.65 3.91 14.92
CA LYS A 155 31.48 3.16 14.45
C LYS A 155 31.62 2.80 12.97
N ILE A 156 31.84 1.52 12.68
CA ILE A 156 32.11 1.03 11.32
C ILE A 156 31.08 -0.01 10.94
N TYR A 157 30.47 0.12 9.75
CA TYR A 157 29.59 -0.90 9.19
C TYR A 157 30.22 -1.64 8.00
N HIS A 158 29.82 -2.90 7.86
CA HIS A 158 30.29 -3.82 6.83
C HIS A 158 29.10 -4.44 6.10
N LEU A 159 29.10 -4.32 4.77
CA LEU A 159 28.12 -4.99 3.91
C LEU A 159 28.56 -6.42 3.58
N PRO A 160 27.61 -7.33 3.26
CA PRO A 160 27.94 -8.61 2.65
C PRO A 160 28.82 -8.41 1.40
N GLY A 161 29.89 -9.18 1.30
CA GLY A 161 30.87 -9.06 0.20
C GLY A 161 32.08 -8.18 0.51
N CYS A 162 32.06 -7.37 1.58
CA CYS A 162 33.25 -6.63 1.99
C CYS A 162 34.35 -7.54 2.58
N GLY A 163 35.62 -7.20 2.36
CA GLY A 163 36.76 -8.03 2.79
C GLY A 163 36.84 -8.29 4.30
N SER A 164 36.26 -7.42 5.13
CA SER A 164 36.18 -7.60 6.58
C SER A 164 34.91 -8.31 7.06
N TYR A 165 33.90 -8.48 6.22
CA TYR A 165 32.56 -8.90 6.63
C TYR A 165 32.54 -10.25 7.38
N GLY A 166 33.29 -11.24 6.88
CA GLY A 166 33.40 -12.55 7.52
C GLY A 166 34.24 -12.56 8.81
N LYS A 167 35.07 -11.53 9.03
CA LYS A 167 35.94 -11.40 10.21
C LYS A 167 35.29 -10.60 11.33
N THR A 168 34.29 -9.79 11.01
CA THR A 168 33.55 -8.99 11.99
C THR A 168 32.53 -9.87 12.70
N ASN A 169 32.63 -9.97 14.02
CA ASN A 169 31.63 -10.58 14.90
C ASN A 169 31.01 -9.47 15.74
N ILE A 170 29.68 -9.42 15.83
CA ILE A 170 28.97 -8.36 16.54
C ILE A 170 28.84 -8.72 18.02
N ASP A 171 29.28 -7.80 18.87
CA ASP A 171 29.17 -7.85 20.32
C ASP A 171 28.24 -6.73 20.84
N GLU A 172 26.96 -7.07 21.00
CA GLU A 172 25.93 -6.11 21.43
C GLU A 172 26.22 -5.49 22.80
N SER A 173 27.01 -6.16 23.66
CA SER A 173 27.38 -5.62 24.97
C SER A 173 28.26 -4.38 24.87
N LYS A 174 28.93 -4.17 23.73
CA LYS A 174 29.75 -3.00 23.43
C LYS A 174 28.97 -1.92 22.66
N GLY A 175 27.68 -2.12 22.41
CA GLY A 175 26.87 -1.26 21.55
C GLY A 175 27.09 -1.49 20.05
N GLU A 176 27.74 -2.60 19.68
CA GLU A 176 27.75 -3.10 18.31
C GLU A 176 26.38 -3.65 17.94
N ARG A 177 26.02 -3.60 16.66
CA ARG A 177 24.70 -4.07 16.23
C ARG A 177 24.65 -4.39 14.75
N TRP A 178 23.61 -5.13 14.39
CA TRP A 178 23.25 -5.35 13.00
C TRP A 178 22.33 -4.23 12.50
N PHE A 179 22.44 -3.92 11.20
CA PHE A 179 21.56 -3.02 10.47
C PHE A 179 20.93 -3.77 9.31
N CYS A 180 19.73 -3.33 8.95
CA CYS A 180 18.89 -3.90 7.91
C CYS A 180 19.05 -3.18 6.58
N SER A 181 19.78 -2.06 6.55
CA SER A 181 20.27 -1.44 5.32
C SER A 181 21.55 -0.63 5.52
N GLU A 182 22.25 -0.34 4.42
CA GLU A 182 23.37 0.61 4.42
C GLU A 182 22.95 2.00 4.91
N GLN A 183 21.78 2.47 4.45
CA GLN A 183 21.25 3.77 4.80
C GLN A 183 20.97 3.90 6.30
N GLU A 184 20.42 2.86 6.91
CA GLU A 184 20.17 2.81 8.36
C GLU A 184 21.47 2.97 9.16
N ALA A 185 22.53 2.27 8.76
CA ALA A 185 23.84 2.38 9.41
C ALA A 185 24.40 3.80 9.32
N GLN A 186 24.31 4.43 8.14
CA GLN A 186 24.76 5.80 7.91
C GLN A 186 23.96 6.81 8.75
N SER A 187 22.63 6.71 8.75
CA SER A 187 21.76 7.57 9.56
C SER A 187 22.02 7.40 11.06
N ALA A 188 22.44 6.21 11.50
CA ALA A 188 22.87 5.95 12.86
C ALA A 188 24.27 6.48 13.21
N GLY A 189 24.96 7.14 12.27
CA GLY A 189 26.30 7.71 12.45
C GLY A 189 27.44 6.69 12.30
N TRP A 190 27.21 5.59 11.58
CA TRP A 190 28.24 4.59 11.29
C TRP A 190 28.79 4.83 9.90
N ARG A 191 30.13 4.76 9.76
CA ARG A 191 30.78 4.92 8.46
C ARG A 191 31.06 3.57 7.80
N LYS A 192 31.11 3.56 6.46
CA LYS A 192 31.45 2.36 5.69
C LYS A 192 32.88 1.93 6.00
N ALA A 193 33.11 0.62 6.06
CA ALA A 193 34.46 0.09 6.11
C ALA A 193 35.24 0.45 4.83
N GLY A 194 36.46 0.95 4.98
CA GLY A 194 37.28 1.41 3.85
C GLY A 194 37.74 0.31 2.89
N ASN A 195 37.51 -0.96 3.24
CA ASN A 195 37.77 -2.12 2.39
C ASN A 195 36.48 -2.79 1.87
N CYS A 196 35.38 -2.05 1.87
CA CYS A 196 34.22 -2.33 1.04
C CYS A 196 34.43 -1.61 -0.32
N SER A 197 34.77 -2.36 -1.36
CA SER A 197 34.74 -1.88 -2.76
C SER A 197 33.32 -1.81 -3.28
#